data_AF-A0AAN7LV63-F1
#
_entry.id   AF-A0AAN7LV63-F1
#
_cell.length_a   1.000
_cell.length_b   1.000
_cell.length_c   1.000
_cell.angle_alpha   90.00
_cell.angle_beta   90.00
_cell.angle_gamma   90.00
#
_symmetry.space_group_name_H-M   'P 1'
#
loop_
_entity.id
_entity.type
_entity.pdbx_description
1 polymer ?
#
loop_
_entity_poly.entity_id
_entity_poly.type
_entity_poly.pdbx_seq_one_letter_code
_entity_poly.pdbx_strand_id
1 'polypeptide(L)'
;MRTLDENETTQVFEKIFKFTGNNLKNIVESPSHEGPDPEPGRYCFRLNKNRVYYVGESLVRRATNVGRQNLVSLGTCIGKFTKGGSFHLTIQSLGILAANAKHKVWLKPTSEMSFLYGNHVLKGGLGRITDSINPGDGVVVFSMSDVPLGFGIATKSTQDCRKLDPNGIVVLHQADIGEYLRMEDDL
;
A
#
# COMPACT_ATOMS: atom_id res chain seq x y z
N MET A 1 14.01 -8.30 -15.66
CA MET A 1 12.95 -8.51 -14.65
C MET A 1 13.21 -9.86 -14.02
N ARG A 2 13.38 -9.92 -12.68
CA ARG A 2 13.76 -11.16 -11.97
C ARG A 2 12.71 -11.58 -10.95
N THR A 3 12.75 -12.85 -10.54
CA THR A 3 12.06 -13.35 -9.36
C THR A 3 12.65 -12.71 -8.09
N LEU A 4 11.82 -12.57 -7.06
CA LEU A 4 12.30 -12.15 -5.74
C LEU A 4 13.01 -13.32 -5.06
N ASP A 5 14.04 -13.03 -4.28
CA ASP A 5 14.69 -14.02 -3.43
C ASP A 5 13.82 -14.30 -2.18
N GLU A 6 14.09 -15.38 -1.44
CA GLU A 6 13.29 -15.74 -0.25
C GLU A 6 13.29 -14.64 0.82
N ASN A 7 14.46 -14.03 1.06
CA ASN A 7 14.61 -12.91 2.00
C ASN A 7 13.80 -11.68 1.55
N GLU A 8 13.88 -11.33 0.27
CA GLU A 8 13.15 -10.18 -0.29
C GLU A 8 11.64 -10.42 -0.25
N THR A 9 11.22 -11.64 -0.58
CA THR A 9 9.83 -12.08 -0.54
C THR A 9 9.26 -11.96 0.86
N THR A 10 10.02 -12.39 1.87
CA THR A 10 9.64 -12.27 3.28
C THR A 10 9.46 -10.80 3.67
N GLN A 11 10.41 -9.93 3.34
CA GLN A 11 10.30 -8.50 3.66
C GLN A 11 9.09 -7.81 3.01
N VAL A 12 8.80 -8.15 1.75
CA VAL A 12 7.64 -7.60 1.02
C VAL A 12 6.35 -8.07 1.68
N PHE A 13 6.23 -9.37 1.95
CA PHE A 13 5.02 -9.93 2.55
C PHE A 13 4.82 -9.47 3.98
N GLU A 14 5.86 -9.36 4.81
CA GLU A 14 5.78 -8.80 6.15
C GLU A 14 5.22 -7.37 6.13
N LYS A 15 5.67 -6.54 5.18
CA LYS A 15 5.17 -5.17 5.04
C LYS A 15 3.71 -5.12 4.61
N ILE A 16 3.30 -5.93 3.63
CA ILE A 16 1.89 -5.98 3.18
C ILE A 16 1.00 -6.54 4.30
N PHE A 17 1.47 -7.59 4.99
CA PHE A 17 0.74 -8.26 6.08
C PHE A 17 0.39 -7.30 7.22
N LYS A 18 1.23 -6.30 7.51
CA LYS A 18 0.89 -5.25 8.51
C LYS A 18 -0.40 -4.50 8.21
N PHE A 19 -0.82 -4.41 6.94
CA PHE A 19 -2.04 -3.71 6.53
C PHE A 19 -3.20 -4.68 6.25
N THR A 20 -2.93 -5.83 5.63
CA THR A 20 -3.96 -6.76 5.16
C THR A 20 -4.26 -7.89 6.14
N GLY A 21 -3.31 -8.22 7.03
CA GLY A 21 -3.37 -9.42 7.86
C GLY A 21 -3.61 -10.68 7.02
N ASN A 22 -4.53 -11.52 7.47
CA ASN A 22 -4.86 -12.81 6.84
C ASN A 22 -5.42 -12.67 5.41
N ASN A 23 -5.91 -11.50 5.02
CA ASN A 23 -6.41 -11.23 3.66
C ASN A 23 -5.29 -11.16 2.61
N LEU A 24 -4.02 -11.29 3.01
CA LEU A 24 -2.90 -11.39 2.08
C LEU A 24 -3.07 -12.55 1.08
N LYS A 25 -3.71 -13.64 1.49
CA LYS A 25 -4.00 -14.78 0.60
C LYS A 25 -4.80 -14.35 -0.62
N ASN A 26 -5.76 -13.45 -0.46
CA ASN A 26 -6.56 -12.93 -1.56
C ASN A 26 -5.68 -12.21 -2.58
N ILE A 27 -4.63 -11.50 -2.16
CA ILE A 27 -3.72 -10.80 -3.08
C ILE A 27 -2.92 -11.80 -3.92
N VAL A 28 -2.55 -12.96 -3.37
CA VAL A 28 -1.74 -13.95 -4.08
C VAL A 28 -2.60 -14.90 -4.93
N GLU A 29 -3.76 -15.29 -4.41
CA GLU A 29 -4.64 -16.30 -5.01
C GLU A 29 -5.72 -15.69 -5.92
N SER A 30 -5.84 -14.36 -5.98
CA SER A 30 -6.80 -13.72 -6.88
C SER A 30 -6.51 -14.09 -8.34
N PRO A 31 -7.54 -14.53 -9.09
CA PRO A 31 -7.39 -14.82 -10.51
C PRO A 31 -7.06 -13.54 -11.28
N SER A 32 -5.96 -13.58 -12.05
CA SER A 32 -5.62 -12.49 -12.97
C SER A 32 -6.41 -12.66 -14.25
N HIS A 33 -7.32 -11.72 -14.52
CA HIS A 33 -8.08 -11.64 -15.78
C HIS A 33 -7.35 -10.79 -16.84
N GLU A 34 -6.11 -10.38 -16.55
CA GLU A 34 -5.30 -9.54 -17.42
C GLU A 34 -4.68 -10.39 -18.55
N GLY A 35 -5.31 -10.41 -19.72
CA GLY A 35 -4.77 -11.06 -20.91
C GLY A 35 -5.83 -11.60 -21.87
N PRO A 36 -5.42 -12.04 -23.07
CA PRO A 36 -6.28 -12.69 -24.05
C PRO A 36 -6.47 -14.19 -23.78
N ASP A 37 -5.79 -14.73 -22.76
CA ASP A 37 -5.85 -16.15 -22.43
C ASP A 37 -7.22 -16.46 -21.79
N PRO A 38 -7.90 -17.54 -22.23
CA PRO A 38 -9.24 -17.88 -21.77
C PRO A 38 -9.28 -18.40 -20.32
N GLU A 39 -8.15 -18.86 -19.78
CA GLU A 39 -8.02 -19.26 -18.37
C GLU A 39 -7.44 -18.12 -17.54
N PRO A 40 -8.03 -17.81 -16.36
CA PRO A 40 -7.48 -16.81 -15.47
C PRO A 40 -6.12 -17.25 -14.93
N GLY A 41 -5.09 -16.45 -15.21
CA GLY A 41 -3.75 -16.66 -14.68
C GLY A 41 -3.64 -16.34 -13.19
N ARG A 42 -2.41 -16.39 -12.67
CA ARG A 42 -2.09 -15.94 -11.30
C ARG A 42 -1.32 -14.62 -11.33
N TYR A 43 -1.50 -13.81 -10.29
CA TYR A 43 -0.60 -12.68 -10.06
C TYR A 43 0.72 -13.15 -9.46
N CYS A 44 1.80 -12.50 -9.85
CA CYS A 44 3.14 -12.75 -9.32
C CYS A 44 3.87 -11.45 -9.03
N PHE A 45 4.82 -11.53 -8.08
CA PHE A 45 5.71 -10.42 -7.77
C PHE A 45 7.00 -10.54 -8.59
N ARG A 46 7.42 -9.42 -9.19
CA ARG A 46 8.64 -9.33 -9.99
C ARG A 46 9.46 -8.11 -9.59
N LEU A 47 10.77 -8.28 -9.52
CA LEU A 47 11.69 -7.18 -9.26
C LEU A 47 12.28 -6.63 -10.57
N ASN A 48 12.22 -5.32 -10.74
CA ASN A 48 12.92 -4.61 -11.79
C ASN A 48 13.46 -3.27 -11.26
N LYS A 49 14.76 -2.98 -11.47
CA LYS A 49 15.43 -1.74 -11.05
C LYS A 49 15.11 -1.36 -9.57
N ASN A 50 15.20 -2.33 -8.65
CA ASN A 50 14.89 -2.21 -7.21
C ASN A 50 13.42 -1.90 -6.87
N ARG A 51 12.51 -1.89 -7.85
CA ARG A 51 11.06 -1.78 -7.64
C ARG A 51 10.40 -3.15 -7.77
N VAL A 52 9.46 -3.42 -6.88
CA VAL A 52 8.66 -4.64 -6.87
C VAL A 52 7.32 -4.35 -7.52
N TYR A 53 6.99 -5.16 -8.52
CA TYR A 53 5.77 -5.05 -9.30
C TYR A 53 4.88 -6.26 -9.06
N TYR A 54 3.57 -6.00 -8.97
CA TYR A 54 2.50 -6.98 -8.92
C TYR A 54 1.81 -7.02 -10.28
N VAL A 55 1.86 -8.19 -10.92
CA VAL A 55 1.50 -8.34 -12.34
C VAL A 55 1.01 -9.76 -12.63
N GLY A 56 0.06 -9.91 -13.55
CA GLY A 56 -0.39 -11.21 -14.04
C GLY A 56 0.72 -11.99 -14.77
N GLU A 57 0.77 -13.31 -14.57
CA GLU A 57 1.80 -14.17 -15.17
C GLU A 57 1.83 -14.08 -16.72
N SER A 58 0.66 -13.94 -17.34
CA SER A 58 0.50 -13.73 -18.79
C SER A 58 1.26 -12.50 -19.30
N LEU A 59 1.20 -11.38 -18.58
CA LEU A 59 1.92 -10.15 -18.90
C LEU A 59 3.43 -10.32 -18.70
N VAL A 60 3.84 -11.02 -17.64
CA VAL A 60 5.25 -11.33 -17.38
C VAL A 60 5.85 -12.15 -18.52
N ARG A 61 5.14 -13.17 -19.01
CA ARG A 61 5.57 -14.02 -20.13
C ARG A 61 5.78 -13.23 -21.42
N ARG A 62 5.00 -12.17 -21.67
CA ARG A 62 5.17 -11.29 -22.84
C ARG A 62 6.25 -10.24 -22.65
N ALA A 63 6.40 -9.74 -21.42
CA ALA A 63 7.40 -8.75 -21.08
C ALA A 63 8.85 -9.26 -21.21
N THR A 64 9.06 -10.59 -21.31
CA THR A 64 10.38 -11.18 -21.61
C THR A 64 10.92 -10.77 -22.97
N ASN A 65 10.06 -10.42 -23.93
CA ASN A 65 10.46 -9.93 -25.25
C ASN A 65 11.02 -8.50 -25.22
N VAL A 66 10.88 -7.79 -24.10
CA VAL A 66 11.38 -6.41 -23.94
C VAL A 66 12.71 -6.43 -23.19
N GLY A 67 13.73 -5.83 -23.80
CA GLY A 67 15.04 -5.69 -23.17
C GLY A 67 14.98 -4.94 -21.83
N ARG A 68 15.80 -5.35 -20.86
CA ARG A 68 15.82 -4.80 -19.48
C ARG A 68 15.99 -3.28 -19.42
N GLN A 69 16.77 -2.70 -20.33
CA GLN A 69 16.99 -1.26 -20.39
C GLN A 69 15.71 -0.50 -20.79
N ASN A 70 14.96 -1.07 -21.73
CA ASN A 70 13.74 -0.49 -22.30
C ASN A 70 12.50 -0.72 -21.42
N LEU A 71 12.53 -1.72 -20.53
CA LEU A 71 11.43 -1.97 -19.60
C LEU A 71 11.46 -0.98 -18.42
N VAL A 72 10.52 -0.04 -18.42
CA VAL A 72 10.36 0.99 -17.38
C VAL A 72 9.50 0.46 -16.22
N SER A 73 8.23 0.17 -16.46
CA SER A 73 7.27 -0.34 -15.48
C SER A 73 6.49 -1.53 -16.04
N LEU A 74 5.89 -2.33 -15.15
CA LEU A 74 5.04 -3.46 -15.54
C LEU A 74 3.98 -3.70 -14.46
N GLY A 75 2.69 -3.57 -14.80
CA GLY A 75 1.61 -3.77 -13.85
C GLY A 75 1.61 -2.71 -12.74
N THR A 76 1.24 -3.12 -11.52
CA THR A 76 1.17 -2.21 -10.36
C THR A 76 2.45 -2.27 -9.55
N CYS A 77 3.12 -1.14 -9.36
CA CYS A 77 4.28 -1.06 -8.48
C CYS A 77 3.81 -1.05 -7.02
N ILE A 78 4.34 -1.97 -6.22
CA ILE A 78 3.98 -2.12 -4.81
C ILE A 78 4.91 -1.31 -3.92
N GLY A 79 6.17 -1.21 -4.31
CA GLY A 79 7.18 -0.53 -3.51
C GLY A 79 8.57 -0.67 -4.10
N LYS A 80 9.54 -0.10 -3.37
CA LYS A 80 10.96 -0.10 -3.73
C LYS A 80 11.83 -0.56 -2.57
N PHE A 81 12.91 -1.26 -2.89
CA PHE A 81 13.97 -1.53 -1.93
C PHE A 81 14.84 -0.28 -1.79
N THR A 82 15.05 0.15 -0.56
CA THR A 82 15.99 1.24 -0.25
C THR A 82 17.43 0.74 -0.39
N LYS A 83 18.38 1.67 -0.50
CA LYS A 83 19.82 1.32 -0.51
C LYS A 83 20.26 0.59 0.77
N GLY A 84 19.53 0.80 1.88
CA GLY A 84 19.74 0.10 3.16
C GLY A 84 19.12 -1.30 3.21
N GLY A 85 18.54 -1.79 2.12
CA GLY A 85 17.99 -3.14 2.03
C GLY A 85 16.60 -3.32 2.64
N SER A 86 15.94 -2.24 3.08
CA SER A 86 14.57 -2.31 3.60
C SER A 86 13.54 -2.07 2.49
N PHE A 87 12.41 -2.77 2.56
CA PHE A 87 11.30 -2.58 1.64
C PHE A 87 10.42 -1.39 2.06
N HIS A 88 10.22 -0.45 1.14
CA HIS A 88 9.36 0.72 1.30
C HIS A 88 8.16 0.62 0.35
N LEU A 89 6.94 0.66 0.90
CA LEU A 89 5.70 0.65 0.13
C LEU A 89 5.48 2.00 -0.53
N THR A 90 5.06 2.01 -1.79
CA THR A 90 4.70 3.23 -2.52
C THR A 90 3.18 3.38 -2.60
N ILE A 91 2.72 4.62 -2.82
CA ILE A 91 1.29 4.93 -2.90
C ILE A 91 0.53 4.15 -3.99
N GLN A 92 1.21 3.74 -5.05
CA GLN A 92 0.66 2.91 -6.14
C GLN A 92 0.05 1.59 -5.64
N SER A 93 0.50 1.07 -4.49
CA SER A 93 -0.05 -0.13 -3.86
C SER A 93 -1.42 0.08 -3.20
N LEU A 94 -1.88 1.33 -3.05
CA LEU A 94 -3.08 1.69 -2.28
C LEU A 94 -4.33 0.94 -2.75
N GLY A 95 -4.54 0.76 -4.06
CA GLY A 95 -5.72 0.06 -4.57
C GLY A 95 -5.82 -1.38 -4.05
N ILE A 96 -4.70 -2.11 -4.08
CA ILE A 96 -4.62 -3.50 -3.63
C ILE A 96 -4.76 -3.58 -2.11
N LEU A 97 -4.11 -2.65 -1.39
CA LEU A 97 -4.16 -2.58 0.07
C LEU A 97 -5.57 -2.21 0.56
N ALA A 98 -6.20 -1.18 -0.01
CA ALA A 98 -7.50 -0.67 0.43
C ALA A 98 -8.61 -1.71 0.32
N ALA A 99 -8.60 -2.52 -0.74
CA ALA A 99 -9.56 -3.61 -0.94
C ALA A 99 -9.45 -4.70 0.14
N ASN A 100 -8.25 -4.97 0.63
CA ASN A 100 -7.95 -6.08 1.55
C ASN A 100 -7.58 -5.62 2.98
N ALA A 101 -7.65 -4.31 3.25
CA ALA A 101 -7.19 -3.72 4.50
C ALA A 101 -8.00 -4.22 5.70
N LYS A 102 -7.29 -4.73 6.71
CA LYS A 102 -7.87 -5.17 7.98
C LYS A 102 -8.30 -3.98 8.84
N HIS A 103 -7.44 -2.97 8.92
CA HIS A 103 -7.66 -1.78 9.75
C HIS A 103 -7.81 -0.54 8.87
N LYS A 104 -8.89 0.21 9.11
CA LYS A 104 -9.27 1.38 8.33
C LYS A 104 -9.54 2.57 9.24
N VAL A 105 -9.22 3.75 8.74
CA VAL A 105 -9.43 5.03 9.42
C VAL A 105 -10.09 5.98 8.44
N TRP A 106 -11.16 6.66 8.88
CA TRP A 106 -11.85 7.66 8.08
C TRP A 106 -11.55 9.06 8.63
N LEU A 107 -11.16 9.95 7.73
CA LEU A 107 -10.88 11.35 8.03
C LEU A 107 -12.11 12.21 7.83
N LYS A 108 -12.26 13.24 8.67
CA LYS A 108 -13.22 14.32 8.43
C LYS A 108 -12.75 15.18 7.24
N PRO A 109 -13.67 15.79 6.48
CA PRO A 109 -13.32 16.65 5.33
C PRO A 109 -12.35 17.79 5.69
N THR A 110 -12.42 18.33 6.91
CA THR A 110 -11.52 19.39 7.41
C THR A 110 -10.05 18.97 7.49
N SER A 111 -9.77 17.67 7.56
CA SER A 111 -8.42 17.12 7.76
C SER A 111 -7.92 16.30 6.58
N GLU A 112 -8.76 16.04 5.58
CA GLU A 112 -8.37 15.33 4.36
C GLU A 112 -7.26 16.07 3.63
N MET A 113 -7.43 17.38 3.39
CA MET A 113 -6.42 18.19 2.70
C MET A 113 -5.08 18.20 3.44
N SER A 114 -5.10 18.25 4.78
CA SER A 114 -3.88 18.19 5.58
C SER A 114 -3.13 16.87 5.38
N PHE A 115 -3.86 15.75 5.35
CA PHE A 115 -3.28 14.43 5.09
C PHE A 115 -2.71 14.30 3.67
N LEU A 116 -3.41 14.82 2.65
CA LEU A 116 -2.95 14.86 1.26
C LEU A 116 -1.71 15.75 1.03
N TYR A 117 -1.39 16.60 2.01
CA TYR A 117 -0.13 17.35 2.04
C TYR A 117 0.96 16.66 2.86
N GLY A 118 0.81 15.38 3.20
CA GLY A 118 1.82 14.57 3.88
C GLY A 118 1.87 14.77 5.39
N ASN A 119 0.85 15.40 5.99
CA ASN A 119 0.79 15.55 7.44
C ASN A 119 0.22 14.30 8.12
N HIS A 120 0.56 14.13 9.39
CA HIS A 120 0.01 13.08 10.23
C HIS A 120 -1.47 13.32 10.56
N VAL A 121 -2.19 12.24 10.87
CA VAL A 121 -3.60 12.34 11.26
C VAL A 121 -3.68 12.68 12.75
N LEU A 122 -4.25 13.84 13.03
CA LEU A 122 -4.58 14.27 14.40
C LEU A 122 -5.94 13.72 14.84
N LYS A 123 -6.11 13.57 16.15
CA LYS A 123 -7.36 13.09 16.74
C LYS A 123 -8.56 13.96 16.37
N GLY A 124 -8.41 15.29 16.32
CA GLY A 124 -9.48 16.20 15.92
C GLY A 124 -10.05 15.92 14.53
N GLY A 125 -9.18 15.46 13.62
CA GLY A 125 -9.49 15.08 12.24
C GLY A 125 -10.02 13.65 12.05
N LEU A 126 -9.98 12.83 13.10
CA LEU A 126 -10.46 11.45 13.06
C LEU A 126 -11.99 11.43 13.05
N GLY A 127 -12.58 10.84 12.00
CA GLY A 127 -14.02 10.59 11.89
C GLY A 127 -14.39 9.24 12.48
N ARG A 128 -13.94 8.16 11.83
CA ARG A 128 -14.19 6.76 12.24
C ARG A 128 -12.89 5.98 12.28
N ILE A 129 -12.82 4.99 13.15
CA ILE A 129 -11.67 4.09 13.29
C ILE A 129 -12.18 2.67 13.47
N THR A 130 -11.55 1.69 12.83
CA THR A 130 -11.84 0.26 13.07
C THR A 130 -11.45 -0.13 14.50
N ASP A 131 -12.20 -1.05 15.10
CA ASP A 131 -11.85 -1.61 16.41
C ASP A 131 -10.63 -2.55 16.31
N SER A 132 -10.05 -2.85 17.48
CA SER A 132 -8.92 -3.77 17.64
C SER A 132 -7.63 -3.35 16.90
N ILE A 133 -7.40 -2.04 16.75
CA ILE A 133 -6.11 -1.52 16.29
C ILE A 133 -5.16 -1.44 17.48
N ASN A 134 -3.95 -1.96 17.29
CA ASN A 134 -2.84 -1.83 18.24
C ASN A 134 -1.81 -0.80 17.74
N PRO A 135 -1.00 -0.21 18.64
CA PRO A 135 0.13 0.61 18.24
C PRO A 135 1.09 -0.17 17.33
N GLY A 136 1.48 0.42 16.21
CA GLY A 136 2.36 -0.20 15.22
C GLY A 136 1.65 -0.94 14.08
N ASP A 137 0.32 -1.10 14.16
CA ASP A 137 -0.47 -1.70 13.08
C ASP A 137 -0.54 -0.77 11.86
N GLY A 138 -0.51 -1.38 10.67
CA GLY A 138 -0.72 -0.67 9.42
C GLY A 138 -2.20 -0.37 9.22
N VAL A 139 -2.52 0.89 8.91
CA VAL A 139 -3.89 1.35 8.68
C VAL A 139 -4.00 2.00 7.31
N VAL A 140 -5.13 1.74 6.64
CA VAL A 140 -5.48 2.46 5.40
C VAL A 140 -6.41 3.60 5.73
N VAL A 141 -6.10 4.78 5.19
CA VAL A 141 -6.81 6.03 5.44
C VAL A 141 -7.81 6.27 4.31
N PHE A 142 -9.04 6.55 4.68
CA PHE A 142 -10.18 6.81 3.81
C PHE A 142 -10.77 8.20 4.08
N SER A 143 -11.41 8.76 3.07
CA SER A 143 -12.35 9.87 3.21
C SER A 143 -13.67 9.39 3.82
N MET A 144 -14.49 10.30 4.38
CA MET A 144 -15.87 9.97 4.80
C MET A 144 -16.74 9.38 3.68
N SER A 145 -16.39 9.58 2.41
CA SER A 145 -17.08 9.00 1.26
C SER A 145 -16.52 7.64 0.80
N ASP A 146 -15.80 6.93 1.68
CA ASP A 146 -15.18 5.62 1.40
C ASP A 146 -14.16 5.62 0.25
N VAL A 147 -13.56 6.78 -0.04
CA VAL A 147 -12.47 6.89 -1.02
C VAL A 147 -11.12 6.68 -0.31
N PRO A 148 -10.26 5.75 -0.76
CA PRO A 148 -8.95 5.54 -0.17
C PRO A 148 -8.02 6.72 -0.49
N LEU A 149 -7.43 7.30 0.56
CA LEU A 149 -6.55 8.48 0.48
C LEU A 149 -5.07 8.14 0.64
N GLY A 150 -4.75 7.04 1.32
CA GLY A 150 -3.37 6.67 1.61
C GLY A 150 -3.27 5.62 2.70
N PHE A 151 -2.09 5.46 3.27
CA PHE A 151 -1.86 4.53 4.37
C PHE A 151 -0.85 5.09 5.38
N GLY A 152 -0.90 4.54 6.59
CA GLY A 152 -0.12 5.00 7.72
C GLY A 152 0.05 3.94 8.80
N ILE A 153 0.70 4.33 9.89
CA ILE A 153 0.93 3.45 11.05
C ILE A 153 0.19 4.04 12.25
N ALA A 154 -0.61 3.23 12.93
CA ALA A 154 -1.29 3.65 14.15
C ALA A 154 -0.29 3.87 15.29
N THR A 155 -0.38 5.01 15.98
CA THR A 155 0.48 5.33 17.15
C THR A 155 -0.13 4.85 18.47
N LYS A 156 -1.45 4.66 18.48
CA LYS A 156 -2.25 4.40 19.68
C LYS A 156 -3.29 3.32 19.38
N SER A 157 -3.72 2.63 20.44
CA SER A 157 -4.80 1.65 20.32
C SER A 157 -6.14 2.33 20.04
N THR A 158 -7.14 1.61 19.53
CA THR A 158 -8.48 2.19 19.30
C THR A 158 -9.07 2.78 20.60
N GLN A 159 -8.82 2.17 21.75
CA GLN A 159 -9.32 2.64 23.04
C GLN A 159 -8.62 3.93 23.48
N ASP A 160 -7.30 4.00 23.33
CA ASP A 160 -6.51 5.17 23.69
C ASP A 160 -6.80 6.35 22.77
N CYS A 161 -7.08 6.08 21.49
CA CYS A 161 -7.52 7.09 20.54
C CYS A 161 -8.81 7.80 20.95
N ARG A 162 -9.64 7.23 21.82
CA ARG A 162 -10.86 7.89 22.33
C ARG A 162 -10.57 8.88 23.45
N LYS A 163 -9.49 8.66 24.20
CA LYS A 163 -9.08 9.47 25.36
C LYS A 163 -8.03 10.52 25.02
N LEU A 164 -7.49 10.48 23.80
CA LEU A 164 -6.42 11.35 23.35
C LEU A 164 -6.90 12.79 23.17
N ASP A 165 -6.02 13.75 23.45
CA ASP A 165 -6.22 15.16 23.14
C ASP A 165 -6.47 15.37 21.62
N PRO A 166 -7.32 16.33 21.20
CA PRO A 166 -7.57 16.61 19.79
C PRO A 166 -6.32 16.86 18.94
N ASN A 167 -5.24 17.39 19.53
CA ASN A 167 -3.97 17.63 18.85
C ASN A 167 -3.02 16.42 18.88
N GLY A 168 -3.42 15.33 19.55
CA GLY A 168 -2.65 14.10 19.59
C GLY A 168 -2.63 13.39 18.23
N ILE A 169 -1.45 12.89 17.86
CA ILE A 169 -1.27 12.11 16.62
C ILE A 169 -1.83 10.71 16.81
N VAL A 170 -2.73 10.30 15.92
CA VAL A 170 -3.36 8.97 15.90
C VAL A 170 -2.75 8.05 14.84
N VAL A 171 -2.43 8.61 13.66
CA VAL A 171 -1.80 7.87 12.57
C VAL A 171 -0.59 8.63 12.07
N LEU A 172 0.56 7.97 12.07
CA LEU A 172 1.74 8.43 11.35
C LEU A 172 1.50 8.21 9.86
N HIS A 173 1.55 9.31 9.12
CA HIS A 173 1.55 9.28 7.66
C HIS A 173 2.71 8.41 7.15
N GLN A 174 2.45 7.64 6.10
CA GLN A 174 3.48 6.90 5.36
C GLN A 174 3.44 7.24 3.88
N ALA A 175 2.25 7.18 3.26
CA ALA A 175 2.05 7.63 1.90
C ALA A 175 0.60 8.11 1.68
N ASP A 176 0.41 9.06 0.76
CA ASP A 176 -0.89 9.58 0.37
C ASP A 176 -0.99 9.86 -1.13
N ILE A 177 -2.20 9.89 -1.67
CA ILE A 177 -2.43 10.10 -3.12
C ILE A 177 -2.02 11.49 -3.61
N GLY A 178 -1.84 12.47 -2.73
CA GLY A 178 -1.26 13.76 -3.08
C GLY A 178 0.20 13.66 -3.51
N GLU A 179 0.89 12.54 -3.25
CA GLU A 179 2.22 12.28 -3.81
C GLU A 179 2.23 12.26 -5.33
N TYR A 180 1.13 11.87 -5.99
CA TYR A 180 1.05 11.89 -7.46
C TYR A 180 1.25 13.29 -8.06
N LEU A 181 0.99 14.35 -7.30
CA LEU A 181 1.20 15.74 -7.72
C LEU A 181 2.48 16.36 -7.15
N ARG A 182 3.06 15.76 -6.11
CA ARG A 182 4.20 16.33 -5.38
C ARG A 182 5.53 15.66 -5.73
N MET A 183 5.48 14.37 -6.08
CA MET A 183 6.65 13.50 -6.24
C MET A 183 6.70 12.90 -7.65
N GLU A 184 6.46 13.71 -8.68
CA GLU A 184 6.37 13.27 -10.08
C GLU A 184 7.61 12.50 -10.56
N ASP A 185 8.81 12.91 -10.12
CA ASP A 185 10.08 12.30 -10.52
C ASP A 185 10.41 10.99 -9.77
N ASP A 186 9.85 10.80 -8.58
CA ASP A 186 10.23 9.73 -7.64
C ASP A 186 9.28 8.52 -7.65
N LEU A 187 8.16 8.65 -8.38
CA LEU A 187 7.08 7.67 -8.55
C LEU A 187 7.35 6.60 -9.61
#